data_AF-A0A260PXW3-F1
#
_entry.id   AF-A0A260PXW3-F1
#
_cell.length_a   1.000
_cell.length_b   1.000
_cell.length_c   1.000
_cell.angle_alpha   90.00
_cell.angle_beta   90.00
_cell.angle_gamma   90.00
#
_symmetry.space_group_name_H-M   'P 1'
#
loop_
_entity.id
_entity.type
_entity.pdbx_description
1 polymer ?
#
loop_
_entity_poly.entity_id
_entity_poly.type
_entity_poly.pdbx_seq_one_letter_code
_entity_poly.pdbx_strand_id
1 'polypeptide(L)'
;MLQGFGAAGGVVLAMAVVRDLFDGNAAAVMMSRLMLVMGVAPILAPTIGGFVLTVSTWRSIFLVLAVLGAVVVLLGLFAMPETLPVGARTWPRPTVIATNYGRLCTNPHFVRMVLVSGAGRVLMFSYIAASPFVLQGQFGLSPQQFGLSFAGGAAVLIASSQLKVVLLSRWGPRTLLRATLSTGAVVGAVFVVLAATGTGGLWGFAVPVMALLAVMGSVMPNAPAVALTDQREVAGTASALIGGFQFTCAAAAAPVVGLLGNDALAVASMMGGAAAVAALLVFADRRRRLPNRNE
;
A
#
# COMPACT_ATOMS: atom_id res chain seq x y z
N MET A 1 11.68 13.86 -5.86
CA MET A 1 12.44 13.28 -4.73
C MET A 1 12.22 14.05 -3.43
N LEU A 2 12.49 15.37 -3.37
CA LEU A 2 12.30 16.19 -2.16
C LEU A 2 10.86 16.14 -1.60
N GLN A 3 9.84 16.28 -2.45
CA GLN A 3 8.43 16.15 -2.05
C GLN A 3 8.09 14.77 -1.46
N GLY A 4 8.69 13.71 -2.00
CA GLY A 4 8.51 12.36 -1.49
C GLY A 4 9.15 12.15 -0.10
N PHE A 5 10.32 12.76 0.12
CA PHE A 5 10.98 12.75 1.43
C PHE A 5 10.12 13.46 2.50
N GLY A 6 9.58 14.64 2.18
CA GLY A 6 8.67 15.36 3.06
C GLY A 6 7.40 14.56 3.39
N ALA A 7 6.78 13.93 2.38
CA ALA A 7 5.59 13.11 2.56
C ALA A 7 5.85 11.89 3.46
N ALA A 8 7.00 11.21 3.29
CA ALA A 8 7.39 10.07 4.14
C ALA A 8 7.67 10.51 5.58
N GLY A 9 8.41 11.61 5.77
CA GLY A 9 8.72 12.15 7.08
C GLY A 9 7.47 12.56 7.87
N GLY A 10 6.51 13.22 7.23
CA GLY A 10 5.28 13.68 7.87
C GLY A 10 4.45 12.56 8.50
N VAL A 11 4.26 11.45 7.79
CA VAL A 11 3.49 10.30 8.32
C VAL A 11 4.22 9.64 9.49
N VAL A 12 5.54 9.46 9.38
CA VAL A 12 6.35 8.81 10.44
C VAL A 12 6.40 9.69 11.68
N LEU A 13 6.62 10.99 11.53
CA LEU A 13 6.65 11.95 12.65
C LEU A 13 5.29 12.02 13.35
N ALA A 14 4.18 12.09 12.61
CA ALA A 14 2.84 12.14 13.21
C ALA A 14 2.58 10.91 14.11
N MET A 15 2.97 9.71 13.66
CA MET A 15 2.80 8.48 14.46
C MET A 15 3.73 8.44 15.68
N ALA A 16 4.97 8.92 15.54
CA ALA A 16 5.93 9.01 16.65
C ALA A 16 5.42 9.95 17.74
N VAL A 17 4.95 11.14 17.34
CA VAL A 17 4.39 12.15 18.24
C VAL A 17 3.22 11.63 19.05
N VAL A 18 2.30 10.88 18.42
CA VAL A 18 1.16 10.29 19.15
C VAL A 18 1.64 9.28 20.20
N ARG A 19 2.65 8.48 19.87
CA ARG A 19 3.23 7.52 20.82
C ARG A 19 4.00 8.21 21.96
N ASP A 20 4.63 9.35 21.68
CA ASP A 20 5.42 10.07 22.67
C ASP A 20 4.53 10.90 23.63
N LEU A 21 3.34 11.33 23.19
CA LEU A 21 2.42 12.16 23.98
C LEU A 21 1.26 11.41 24.65
N PHE A 22 0.89 10.23 24.14
CA PHE A 22 -0.30 9.52 24.60
C PHE A 22 0.02 8.05 24.91
N ASP A 23 -0.57 7.56 26.01
CA ASP A 23 -0.48 6.17 26.44
C ASP A 23 -1.85 5.48 26.47
N GLY A 24 -1.81 4.14 26.36
CA GLY A 24 -2.99 3.28 26.52
C GLY A 24 -4.16 3.66 25.61
N ASN A 25 -5.33 3.86 26.22
CA ASN A 25 -6.57 4.16 25.48
C ASN A 25 -6.51 5.51 24.74
N ALA A 26 -5.81 6.50 25.28
CA ALA A 26 -5.68 7.81 24.64
C ALA A 26 -4.90 7.71 23.32
N ALA A 27 -3.83 6.89 23.31
CA ALA A 27 -3.07 6.60 22.10
C ALA A 27 -3.94 5.93 21.02
N ALA A 28 -4.76 4.94 21.42
CA ALA A 28 -5.67 4.25 20.50
C ALA A 28 -6.71 5.19 19.87
N VAL A 29 -7.28 6.10 20.67
CA VAL A 29 -8.24 7.12 20.18
C VAL A 29 -7.55 8.06 19.19
N MET A 30 -6.35 8.56 19.51
CA MET A 30 -5.65 9.49 18.62
C MET A 30 -5.19 8.81 17.32
N MET A 31 -4.69 7.58 17.40
CA MET A 31 -4.39 6.76 16.23
C MET A 31 -5.64 6.53 15.36
N SER A 32 -6.81 6.27 15.96
CA SER A 32 -8.06 6.10 15.22
C SER A 32 -8.48 7.39 14.49
N ARG A 33 -8.29 8.56 15.11
CA ARG A 33 -8.51 9.86 14.46
C ARG A 33 -7.56 10.08 13.29
N LEU A 34 -6.28 9.74 13.44
CA LEU A 34 -5.32 9.81 12.34
C LEU A 34 -5.73 8.90 11.18
N MET A 35 -6.16 7.66 11.46
CA MET A 35 -6.64 6.73 10.43
C MET A 35 -7.89 7.24 9.71
N LEU A 36 -8.82 7.90 10.43
CA LEU A 36 -9.98 8.57 9.82
C LEU A 36 -9.54 9.66 8.84
N VAL A 37 -8.62 10.55 9.25
CA VAL A 37 -8.09 11.61 8.38
C VAL A 37 -7.39 11.02 7.15
N MET A 38 -6.56 9.99 7.34
CA MET A 38 -5.88 9.31 6.24
C MET A 38 -6.85 8.61 5.28
N GLY A 39 -7.98 8.09 5.77
CA GLY A 39 -9.02 7.46 4.96
C GLY A 39 -9.89 8.46 4.19
N VAL A 40 -10.15 9.63 4.77
CA VAL A 40 -10.94 10.69 4.13
C VAL A 40 -10.12 11.42 3.06
N ALA A 41 -8.80 11.56 3.24
CA ALA A 41 -7.94 12.31 2.32
C ALA A 41 -8.01 11.85 0.84
N PRO A 42 -7.94 10.54 0.50
CA PRO A 42 -8.09 10.07 -0.88
C PRO A 42 -9.46 10.37 -1.52
N ILE A 43 -10.50 10.57 -0.70
CA ILE A 43 -11.85 10.89 -1.18
C ILE A 43 -11.95 12.39 -1.48
N LEU A 44 -11.42 13.23 -0.59
CA LEU A 44 -11.45 14.68 -0.77
C LEU A 44 -10.44 15.18 -1.82
N ALA A 45 -9.30 14.49 -1.98
CA ALA A 45 -8.23 14.95 -2.86
C ALA A 45 -8.66 15.09 -4.34
N PRO A 46 -9.35 14.12 -4.97
CA PRO A 46 -9.88 14.28 -6.32
C PRO A 46 -10.93 15.39 -6.44
N THR A 47 -11.79 15.55 -5.43
CA THR A 47 -12.84 16.60 -5.43
C THR A 47 -12.22 17.99 -5.38
N ILE A 48 -11.30 18.22 -4.43
CA ILE A 48 -10.62 19.52 -4.29
C ILE A 48 -9.71 19.77 -5.49
N GLY A 49 -8.93 18.76 -5.91
CA GLY A 49 -8.05 18.85 -7.08
C GLY A 49 -8.83 19.15 -8.37
N GLY A 50 -9.96 18.46 -8.57
CA GLY A 50 -10.86 18.69 -9.69
C GLY A 50 -11.41 20.10 -9.71
N PHE A 51 -11.88 20.62 -8.56
CA PHE A 51 -12.35 22.00 -8.45
C PHE A 51 -11.25 23.01 -8.78
N VAL A 52 -10.03 22.84 -8.27
CA VAL A 52 -8.88 23.71 -8.60
C VAL A 52 -8.60 23.70 -10.10
N LEU A 53 -8.73 22.56 -10.76
CA LEU A 53 -8.52 22.43 -12.21
C LEU A 53 -9.64 23.06 -13.05
N THR A 54 -10.81 23.35 -12.48
CA THR A 54 -11.86 24.09 -13.22
C THR A 54 -11.54 25.58 -13.37
N VAL A 55 -10.75 26.14 -12.46
CA VAL A 55 -10.44 27.58 -12.40
C VAL A 55 -8.97 27.90 -12.68
N SER A 56 -8.10 26.88 -12.74
CA SER A 56 -6.65 27.06 -12.84
C SER A 56 -5.97 25.83 -13.47
N THR A 57 -4.65 25.91 -13.64
CA THR A 57 -3.82 24.83 -14.21
C THR A 57 -3.34 23.85 -13.14
N TRP A 58 -2.80 22.70 -13.56
CA TRP A 58 -2.19 21.72 -12.64
C TRP A 58 -1.10 22.30 -11.72
N ARG A 59 -0.45 23.41 -12.12
CA ARG A 59 0.59 24.07 -11.31
C ARG A 59 0.01 24.68 -10.01
N SER A 60 -1.24 25.13 -9.99
CA SER A 60 -1.84 25.68 -8.77
C SER A 60 -2.11 24.62 -7.72
N ILE A 61 -2.26 23.33 -8.09
CA ILE A 61 -2.34 22.24 -7.12
C ILE A 61 -1.08 22.22 -6.25
N PHE A 62 0.09 22.37 -6.87
CA PHE A 62 1.37 22.41 -6.14
C PHE A 62 1.49 23.65 -5.25
N LEU A 63 0.97 24.79 -5.70
CA LEU A 63 0.95 26.01 -4.88
C LEU A 63 0.06 25.84 -3.64
N VAL A 64 -1.15 25.29 -3.80
CA VAL A 64 -2.06 25.00 -2.69
C VAL A 64 -1.40 24.05 -1.68
N LEU A 65 -0.76 22.98 -2.16
CA LEU A 65 -0.03 22.04 -1.30
C LEU A 65 1.15 22.71 -0.58
N ALA A 66 1.86 23.63 -1.25
CA ALA A 66 2.97 24.37 -0.64
C ALA A 66 2.49 25.32 0.48
N VAL A 67 1.39 26.04 0.26
CA VAL A 67 0.77 26.90 1.28
C VAL A 67 0.30 26.07 2.47
N LEU A 68 -0.37 24.95 2.22
CA LEU A 68 -0.83 24.05 3.29
C LEU A 68 0.36 23.47 4.08
N GLY A 69 1.44 23.08 3.40
CA GLY A 69 2.68 22.66 4.02
C GLY A 69 3.30 23.75 4.91
N ALA A 70 3.33 24.99 4.43
CA ALA A 70 3.83 26.12 5.22
C ALA A 70 2.97 26.37 6.47
N VAL A 71 1.64 26.29 6.37
CA VAL A 71 0.73 26.39 7.51
C VAL A 71 1.01 25.30 8.54
N VAL A 72 1.19 24.05 8.09
CA VAL A 72 1.52 22.93 9.00
C VAL A 72 2.87 23.14 9.70
N VAL A 73 3.88 23.66 8.99
CA VAL A 73 5.18 24.02 9.60
C VAL A 73 5.02 25.10 10.65
N LEU A 74 4.28 26.18 10.35
CA LEU A 74 4.03 27.26 11.31
C LEU A 74 3.28 26.74 12.55
N LEU A 75 2.26 25.91 12.37
CA LEU A 75 1.57 25.26 13.48
C LEU A 75 2.50 24.38 14.30
N GLY A 76 3.39 23.61 13.67
CA GLY A 76 4.41 22.82 14.37
C GLY A 76 5.36 23.69 15.18
N LEU A 77 5.81 24.83 14.63
CA LEU A 77 6.73 25.74 15.31
C LEU A 77 6.10 26.44 16.52
N PHE A 78 4.81 26.80 16.45
CA PHE A 78 4.17 27.63 17.46
C PHE A 78 3.23 26.88 18.41
N ALA A 79 2.61 25.80 17.96
CA ALA A 79 1.60 25.08 18.75
C ALA A 79 2.10 23.76 19.33
N MET A 80 3.27 23.28 18.90
CA MET A 80 3.79 21.98 19.32
C MET A 80 4.92 22.15 20.36
N PRO A 81 4.72 21.70 21.62
CA PRO A 81 5.80 21.64 22.57
C PRO A 81 6.80 20.54 22.17
N GLU A 82 8.04 20.65 22.65
CA GLU A 82 9.03 19.56 22.54
C GLU A 82 8.42 18.28 23.15
N THR A 83 8.17 17.28 22.29
CA THR A 83 7.43 16.08 22.70
C THR A 83 8.34 15.03 23.32
N LEU A 84 9.66 15.13 23.12
CA LEU A 84 10.62 14.16 23.64
C LEU A 84 11.30 14.67 24.93
N PRO A 85 11.04 14.04 26.10
CA PRO A 85 11.70 14.40 27.36
C PRO A 85 13.23 14.34 27.23
N VAL A 86 13.95 15.27 27.86
CA VAL A 86 15.42 15.37 27.78
C VAL A 86 16.11 14.05 28.16
N GLY A 87 15.57 13.31 29.13
CA GLY A 87 16.09 12.01 29.57
C GLY A 87 15.78 10.83 28.65
N ALA A 88 14.81 10.96 27.73
CA ALA A 88 14.48 9.95 26.72
C ALA A 88 15.23 10.18 25.39
N ARG A 89 16.02 11.26 25.30
CA ARG A 89 16.85 11.58 24.13
C ARG A 89 17.93 10.52 23.96
N THR A 90 17.67 9.57 23.08
CA THR A 90 18.66 8.61 22.64
C THR A 90 19.30 9.12 21.36
N TRP A 91 20.63 9.20 21.34
CA TRP A 91 21.34 9.46 20.10
C TRP A 91 21.11 8.28 19.16
N PRO A 92 20.63 8.50 17.91
CA PRO A 92 20.51 7.43 16.96
C PRO A 92 21.91 6.86 16.73
N ARG A 93 22.15 5.63 17.17
CA ARG A 93 23.41 4.93 16.93
C ARG A 93 23.27 4.29 15.54
N PRO A 94 23.91 4.82 14.48
CA PRO A 94 23.71 4.31 13.12
C PRO A 94 24.12 2.85 13.01
N THR A 95 25.10 2.44 13.81
CA THR A 95 25.52 1.05 13.97
C THR A 95 24.39 0.15 14.46
N VAL A 96 23.67 0.53 15.52
CA VAL A 96 22.52 -0.24 16.05
C VAL A 96 21.39 -0.31 15.02
N ILE A 97 21.13 0.79 14.31
CA ILE A 97 20.13 0.81 13.23
C ILE A 97 20.53 -0.17 12.12
N ALA A 98 21.77 -0.09 11.63
CA ALA A 98 22.29 -0.97 10.59
C ALA A 98 22.28 -2.45 11.03
N THR A 99 22.66 -2.75 12.27
CA THR A 99 22.59 -4.11 12.84
C THR A 99 21.14 -4.60 12.90
N ASN A 100 20.18 -3.76 13.28
CA ASN A 100 18.77 -4.12 13.29
C ASN A 100 18.23 -4.40 11.89
N TYR A 101 18.58 -3.57 10.89
CA TYR A 101 18.26 -3.85 9.48
C TYR A 101 18.89 -5.17 9.02
N GLY A 102 20.15 -5.42 9.36
CA GLY A 102 20.85 -6.68 9.06
C GLY A 102 20.13 -7.89 9.65
N ARG A 103 19.77 -7.85 10.94
CA ARG A 103 19.02 -8.91 11.64
C ARG A 103 17.65 -9.18 11.01
N LEU A 104 16.96 -8.14 10.55
CA LEU A 104 15.67 -8.28 9.86
C LEU A 104 15.85 -8.93 8.48
N CYS A 105 16.87 -8.50 7.72
CA CYS A 105 17.18 -9.05 6.39
C CYS A 105 17.68 -10.49 6.43
N THR A 106 18.23 -10.97 7.55
CA THR A 106 18.59 -12.39 7.72
C THR A 106 17.43 -13.26 8.21
N ASN A 107 16.30 -12.68 8.64
CA ASN A 107 15.12 -13.44 9.01
C ASN A 107 14.29 -13.81 7.76
N PRO A 108 14.31 -15.07 7.31
CA PRO A 108 13.65 -15.46 6.06
C PRO A 108 12.13 -15.30 6.10
N HIS A 109 11.50 -15.42 7.28
CA HIS A 109 10.07 -15.20 7.41
C HIS A 109 9.74 -13.72 7.17
N PHE A 110 10.47 -12.83 7.85
CA PHE A 110 10.28 -11.39 7.73
C PHE A 110 10.47 -10.94 6.28
N VAL A 111 11.58 -11.35 5.64
CA VAL A 111 11.87 -11.01 4.24
C VAL A 111 10.78 -11.49 3.30
N ARG A 112 10.28 -12.74 3.44
CA ARG A 112 9.18 -13.24 2.60
C ARG A 112 7.93 -12.39 2.74
N MET A 113 7.55 -11.98 3.96
CA MET A 113 6.36 -11.16 4.16
C MET A 113 6.53 -9.73 3.65
N VAL A 114 7.74 -9.16 3.76
CA VAL A 114 8.08 -7.88 3.13
C VAL A 114 7.97 -7.97 1.60
N LEU A 115 8.50 -9.03 1.00
CA LEU A 115 8.42 -9.28 -0.44
C LEU A 115 6.98 -9.47 -0.91
N VAL A 116 6.16 -10.24 -0.18
CA VAL A 116 4.71 -10.40 -0.45
C VAL A 116 3.99 -9.06 -0.37
N SER A 117 4.32 -8.23 0.62
CA SER A 117 3.76 -6.88 0.76
C SER A 117 4.15 -5.99 -0.42
N GLY A 118 5.42 -6.04 -0.85
CA GLY A 118 5.90 -5.30 -2.02
C GLY A 118 5.25 -5.77 -3.33
N ALA A 119 5.08 -7.07 -3.53
CA ALA A 119 4.35 -7.62 -4.67
C ALA A 119 2.91 -7.10 -4.74
N GLY A 120 2.21 -7.02 -3.60
CA GLY A 120 0.90 -6.37 -3.52
C GLY A 120 0.94 -4.90 -3.99
N ARG A 121 2.00 -4.16 -3.66
CA ARG A 121 2.16 -2.76 -4.11
C ARG A 121 2.47 -2.65 -5.60
N VAL A 122 3.27 -3.57 -6.16
CA VAL A 122 3.50 -3.65 -7.61
C VAL A 122 2.18 -3.86 -8.34
N LEU A 123 1.36 -4.81 -7.88
CA LEU A 123 0.05 -5.09 -8.45
C LEU A 123 -0.84 -3.83 -8.44
N MET A 124 -0.93 -3.13 -7.31
CA MET A 124 -1.74 -1.91 -7.19
C MET A 124 -1.27 -0.81 -8.15
N PHE A 125 0.01 -0.48 -8.09
CA PHE A 125 0.53 0.69 -8.79
C PHE A 125 0.69 0.46 -10.28
N SER A 126 0.84 -0.79 -10.74
CA SER A 126 0.79 -1.12 -12.16
C SER A 126 -0.58 -0.79 -12.75
N TYR A 127 -1.67 -1.15 -12.06
CA TYR A 127 -3.02 -0.76 -12.48
C TYR A 127 -3.22 0.75 -12.41
N ILE A 128 -2.85 1.41 -11.29
CA ILE A 128 -3.05 2.86 -11.14
C ILE A 128 -2.32 3.63 -12.26
N ALA A 129 -1.07 3.27 -12.55
CA ALA A 129 -0.26 4.00 -13.52
C ALA A 129 -0.72 3.79 -14.97
N ALA A 130 -1.06 2.55 -15.35
CA ALA A 130 -1.37 2.21 -16.74
C ALA A 130 -2.87 2.26 -17.08
N SER A 131 -3.78 2.25 -16.08
CA SER A 131 -5.23 2.18 -16.33
C SER A 131 -5.79 3.29 -17.23
N PRO A 132 -5.32 4.56 -17.20
CA PRO A 132 -5.80 5.56 -18.16
C PRO A 132 -5.40 5.21 -19.61
N PHE A 133 -4.17 4.73 -19.81
CA PHE A 133 -3.66 4.35 -21.13
C PHE A 133 -4.42 3.15 -21.69
N VAL A 134 -4.72 2.15 -20.85
CA VAL A 134 -5.47 0.97 -21.28
C VAL A 134 -6.95 1.28 -21.47
N LEU A 135 -7.62 1.80 -20.45
CA LEU A 135 -9.08 1.97 -20.48
C LEU A 135 -9.50 3.11 -21.42
N GLN A 136 -8.86 4.27 -21.37
CA GLN A 136 -9.22 5.40 -22.24
C GLN A 136 -8.50 5.31 -23.59
N GLY A 137 -7.21 4.95 -23.59
CA GLY A 137 -6.41 4.89 -24.82
C GLY A 137 -6.71 3.66 -25.69
N GLN A 138 -6.72 2.44 -25.12
CA GLN A 138 -6.93 1.21 -25.91
C GLN A 138 -8.39 0.84 -26.06
N PHE A 139 -9.17 0.96 -24.99
CA PHE A 139 -10.58 0.58 -24.99
C PHE A 139 -11.54 1.75 -25.24
N GLY A 140 -11.03 2.98 -25.36
CA GLY A 140 -11.83 4.16 -25.75
C GLY A 140 -12.86 4.61 -24.72
N LEU A 141 -12.70 4.25 -23.44
CA LEU A 141 -13.62 4.69 -22.39
C LEU A 141 -13.59 6.22 -22.27
N SER A 142 -14.77 6.81 -22.08
CA SER A 142 -14.86 8.23 -21.73
C SER A 142 -14.26 8.50 -20.34
N PRO A 143 -13.88 9.74 -20.02
CA PRO A 143 -13.40 10.10 -18.68
C PRO A 143 -14.37 9.71 -17.56
N GLN A 144 -15.68 9.79 -17.81
CA GLN A 144 -16.73 9.40 -16.86
C GLN A 144 -16.76 7.88 -16.67
N GLN A 145 -16.67 7.10 -17.75
CA GLN A 145 -16.63 5.64 -17.68
C GLN A 145 -15.36 5.16 -16.97
N PHE A 146 -14.21 5.77 -17.28
CA PHE A 146 -12.97 5.52 -16.57
C PHE A 146 -13.12 5.80 -15.06
N GLY A 147 -13.69 6.95 -14.70
CA GLY A 147 -13.94 7.31 -13.30
C GLY A 147 -14.80 6.28 -12.57
N LEU A 148 -15.87 5.79 -13.21
CA LEU A 148 -16.72 4.73 -12.66
C LEU A 148 -15.98 3.38 -12.53
N SER A 149 -15.20 2.97 -13.54
CA SER A 149 -14.42 1.74 -13.47
C SER A 149 -13.35 1.78 -12.38
N PHE A 150 -12.66 2.92 -12.24
CA PHE A 150 -11.65 3.12 -11.21
C PHE A 150 -12.27 3.15 -9.81
N ALA A 151 -13.42 3.82 -9.65
CA ALA A 151 -14.20 3.81 -8.41
C ALA A 151 -14.67 2.39 -8.04
N GLY A 152 -15.12 1.60 -9.02
CA GLY A 152 -15.44 0.19 -8.84
C GLY A 152 -14.26 -0.63 -8.32
N GLY A 153 -13.06 -0.41 -8.87
CA GLY A 153 -11.82 -1.04 -8.39
C GLY A 153 -11.49 -0.68 -6.94
N ALA A 154 -11.62 0.60 -6.59
CA ALA A 154 -11.45 1.06 -5.21
C ALA A 154 -12.49 0.42 -4.26
N ALA A 155 -13.74 0.34 -4.69
CA ALA A 155 -14.82 -0.28 -3.91
C ALA A 155 -14.55 -1.77 -3.68
N VAL A 156 -14.11 -2.51 -4.70
CA VAL A 156 -13.76 -3.94 -4.58
C VAL A 156 -12.60 -4.16 -3.60
N LEU A 157 -11.56 -3.32 -3.68
CA LEU A 157 -10.42 -3.36 -2.77
C LEU A 157 -10.85 -3.09 -1.32
N ILE A 158 -11.67 -2.05 -1.09
CA ILE A 158 -12.19 -1.74 0.24
C ILE A 158 -13.07 -2.88 0.74
N ALA A 159 -14.04 -3.33 -0.07
CA ALA A 159 -14.96 -4.40 0.30
C ALA A 159 -14.22 -5.70 0.66
N SER A 160 -13.19 -6.09 -0.11
CA SER A 160 -12.41 -7.29 0.19
C SER A 160 -11.60 -7.15 1.48
N SER A 161 -11.07 -5.97 1.79
CA SER A 161 -10.38 -5.70 3.05
C SER A 161 -11.30 -5.84 4.28
N GLN A 162 -12.58 -5.49 4.13
CA GLN A 162 -13.60 -5.62 5.19
C GLN A 162 -14.13 -7.05 5.29
N LEU A 163 -14.45 -7.70 4.16
CA LEU A 163 -14.96 -9.08 4.11
C LEU A 163 -14.00 -10.07 4.78
N LYS A 164 -12.70 -9.79 4.68
CA LYS A 164 -11.64 -10.52 5.37
C LYS A 164 -11.84 -10.57 6.89
N VAL A 165 -12.33 -9.51 7.53
CA VAL A 165 -12.56 -9.49 8.99
C VAL A 165 -13.54 -10.59 9.39
N VAL A 166 -14.57 -10.81 8.58
CA VAL A 166 -15.55 -11.89 8.75
C VAL A 166 -14.96 -13.26 8.38
N LEU A 167 -14.14 -13.34 7.33
CA LEU A 167 -13.51 -14.59 6.92
C LEU A 167 -12.45 -15.09 7.91
N LEU A 168 -11.72 -14.19 8.57
CA LEU A 168 -10.73 -14.52 9.59
C LEU A 168 -11.35 -15.16 10.85
N SER A 169 -12.60 -14.85 11.16
CA SER A 169 -13.30 -15.50 12.28
C SER A 169 -13.65 -16.97 11.97
N ARG A 170 -13.64 -17.36 10.69
CA ARG A 170 -13.94 -18.72 10.23
C ARG A 170 -12.69 -19.50 9.83
N TRP A 171 -11.71 -18.85 9.20
CA TRP A 171 -10.50 -19.48 8.67
C TRP A 171 -9.25 -18.78 9.20
N GLY A 172 -8.30 -19.55 9.75
CA GLY A 172 -7.07 -18.99 10.32
C GLY A 172 -6.28 -18.13 9.31
N PRO A 173 -5.51 -17.12 9.78
CA PRO A 173 -4.85 -16.12 8.93
C PRO A 173 -4.02 -16.70 7.79
N ARG A 174 -3.37 -17.84 8.03
CA ARG A 174 -2.52 -18.50 7.04
C ARG A 174 -3.30 -19.19 5.93
N THR A 175 -4.39 -19.88 6.27
CA THR A 175 -5.22 -20.58 5.29
C THR A 175 -5.86 -19.57 4.36
N LEU A 176 -6.36 -18.48 4.93
CA LEU A 176 -6.91 -17.37 4.15
C LEU A 176 -5.84 -16.75 3.25
N LEU A 177 -4.65 -16.41 3.78
CA LEU A 177 -3.57 -15.82 2.98
C LEU A 177 -3.13 -16.73 1.81
N ARG A 178 -2.98 -18.04 2.06
CA ARG A 178 -2.63 -19.02 1.03
C ARG A 178 -3.71 -19.13 -0.04
N ALA A 179 -4.97 -19.28 0.37
CA ALA A 179 -6.09 -19.37 -0.56
C ALA A 179 -6.19 -18.13 -1.45
N THR A 180 -6.16 -16.93 -0.84
CA THR A 180 -6.25 -15.66 -1.58
C THR A 180 -5.09 -15.51 -2.57
N LEU A 181 -3.86 -15.82 -2.18
CA LEU A 181 -2.70 -15.70 -3.09
C LEU A 181 -2.69 -16.76 -4.19
N SER A 182 -3.12 -18.00 -3.91
CA SER A 182 -3.32 -19.02 -4.94
C SER A 182 -4.35 -18.59 -5.96
N THR A 183 -5.50 -18.09 -5.51
CA THR A 183 -6.53 -17.53 -6.40
C THR A 183 -5.95 -16.39 -7.22
N GLY A 184 -5.18 -15.49 -6.60
CA GLY A 184 -4.49 -14.40 -7.30
C GLY A 184 -3.53 -14.89 -8.38
N ALA A 185 -2.74 -15.92 -8.13
CA ALA A 185 -1.82 -16.48 -9.12
C ALA A 185 -2.57 -17.09 -10.31
N VAL A 186 -3.68 -17.81 -10.07
CA VAL A 186 -4.52 -18.38 -11.14
C VAL A 186 -5.17 -17.28 -11.96
N VAL A 187 -5.80 -16.30 -11.30
CA VAL A 187 -6.42 -15.14 -11.99
C VAL A 187 -5.37 -14.36 -12.78
N GLY A 188 -4.17 -14.18 -12.21
CA GLY A 188 -3.05 -13.51 -12.86
C GLY A 188 -2.58 -14.24 -14.12
N ALA A 189 -2.45 -15.56 -14.07
CA ALA A 189 -2.09 -16.37 -15.24
C ALA A 189 -3.17 -16.28 -16.33
N VAL A 190 -4.45 -16.40 -15.96
CA VAL A 190 -5.57 -16.22 -16.88
C VAL A 190 -5.56 -14.81 -17.49
N PHE A 191 -5.28 -13.78 -16.69
CA PHE A 191 -5.23 -12.40 -17.17
C PHE A 191 -4.13 -12.21 -18.23
N VAL A 192 -2.93 -12.75 -17.99
CA VAL A 192 -1.82 -12.70 -18.97
C VAL A 192 -2.23 -13.38 -20.27
N VAL A 193 -2.87 -14.55 -20.21
CA VAL A 193 -3.34 -15.26 -21.41
C VAL A 193 -4.37 -14.42 -22.16
N LEU A 194 -5.42 -13.92 -21.47
CA LEU A 194 -6.46 -13.11 -22.09
C LEU A 194 -5.90 -11.83 -22.74
N ALA A 195 -4.96 -11.17 -22.08
CA ALA A 195 -4.31 -9.97 -22.61
C ALA A 195 -3.42 -10.29 -23.81
N ALA A 196 -2.68 -11.41 -23.79
CA ALA A 196 -1.80 -11.83 -24.88
C ALA A 196 -2.59 -12.26 -26.13
N THR A 197 -3.76 -12.87 -25.96
CA THR A 197 -4.60 -13.32 -27.07
C THR A 197 -5.62 -12.26 -27.51
N GLY A 198 -5.74 -11.14 -26.79
CA GLY A 198 -6.76 -10.12 -27.03
C GLY A 198 -8.20 -10.60 -26.79
N THR A 199 -8.37 -11.70 -26.04
CA THR A 199 -9.68 -12.34 -25.84
C THR A 199 -10.50 -11.62 -24.77
N GLY A 200 -11.80 -11.41 -25.05
CA GLY A 200 -12.76 -10.84 -24.09
C GLY A 200 -12.80 -9.31 -24.05
N GLY A 201 -11.98 -8.61 -24.84
CA GLY A 201 -11.98 -7.15 -24.95
C GLY A 201 -11.90 -6.45 -23.59
N LEU A 202 -12.75 -5.43 -23.39
CA LEU A 202 -12.80 -4.67 -22.13
C LEU A 202 -13.04 -5.56 -20.91
N TRP A 203 -13.93 -6.55 -21.01
CA TRP A 203 -14.27 -7.43 -19.89
C TRP A 203 -13.16 -8.44 -19.58
N GLY A 204 -12.42 -8.87 -20.61
CA GLY A 204 -11.21 -9.67 -20.47
C GLY A 204 -10.10 -8.95 -19.70
N PHE A 205 -10.12 -7.62 -19.67
CA PHE A 205 -9.25 -6.79 -18.83
C PHE A 205 -9.86 -6.46 -17.46
N ALA A 206 -11.10 -5.97 -17.44
CA ALA A 206 -11.74 -5.45 -16.24
C ALA A 206 -11.97 -6.52 -15.17
N VAL A 207 -12.45 -7.71 -15.56
CA VAL A 207 -12.79 -8.76 -14.59
C VAL A 207 -11.56 -9.29 -13.86
N PRO A 208 -10.46 -9.68 -14.55
CA PRO A 208 -9.25 -10.11 -13.84
C PRO A 208 -8.61 -9.02 -12.99
N VAL A 209 -8.63 -7.76 -13.45
CA VAL A 209 -8.16 -6.61 -12.65
C VAL A 209 -8.95 -6.50 -11.35
N MET A 210 -10.28 -6.52 -11.40
CA MET A 210 -11.13 -6.45 -10.21
C MET A 210 -10.85 -7.61 -9.24
N ALA A 211 -10.70 -8.83 -9.77
CA ALA A 211 -10.37 -10.00 -8.97
C ALA A 211 -8.98 -9.89 -8.30
N LEU A 212 -7.98 -9.36 -9.01
CA LEU A 212 -6.64 -9.12 -8.47
C LEU A 212 -6.62 -7.99 -7.43
N LEU A 213 -7.41 -6.93 -7.62
CA LEU A 213 -7.62 -5.89 -6.61
C LEU A 213 -8.31 -6.45 -5.35
N ALA A 214 -9.26 -7.38 -5.51
CA ALA A 214 -9.89 -8.06 -4.39
C ALA A 214 -8.88 -8.90 -3.59
N VAL A 215 -8.04 -9.67 -4.28
CA VAL A 215 -6.91 -10.42 -3.68
C VAL A 215 -6.02 -9.48 -2.88
N MET A 216 -5.66 -8.35 -3.46
CA MET A 216 -4.78 -7.38 -2.83
C MET A 216 -5.39 -6.72 -1.59
N GLY A 217 -6.67 -6.33 -1.62
CA GLY A 217 -7.34 -5.78 -0.44
C GLY A 217 -7.39 -6.75 0.74
N SER A 218 -7.31 -8.06 0.47
CA SER A 218 -7.16 -9.09 1.51
C SER A 218 -5.71 -9.26 1.98
N VAL A 219 -4.70 -9.05 1.13
CA VAL A 219 -3.27 -9.26 1.46
C VAL A 219 -2.63 -8.04 2.14
N MET A 220 -2.95 -6.82 1.71
CA MET A 220 -2.34 -5.57 2.19
C MET A 220 -2.33 -5.38 3.72
N PRO A 221 -3.42 -5.64 4.46
CA PRO A 221 -3.38 -5.51 5.93
C PRO A 221 -2.74 -6.72 6.62
N ASN A 222 -2.55 -7.85 5.94
CA ASN A 222 -2.12 -9.10 6.55
C ASN A 222 -0.61 -9.29 6.53
N ALA A 223 0.03 -9.15 5.36
CA ALA A 223 1.45 -9.43 5.24
C ALA A 223 2.31 -8.53 6.14
N PRO A 224 2.06 -7.21 6.26
CA PRO A 224 2.73 -6.36 7.24
C PRO A 224 2.45 -6.75 8.69
N ALA A 225 1.20 -7.09 9.02
CA ALA A 225 0.85 -7.51 10.38
C ALA A 225 1.56 -8.80 10.78
N VAL A 226 1.59 -9.80 9.89
CA VAL A 226 2.31 -11.06 10.09
C VAL A 226 3.82 -10.84 10.20
N ALA A 227 4.39 -9.94 9.38
CA ALA A 227 5.81 -9.59 9.47
C ALA A 227 6.20 -8.97 10.83
N LEU A 228 5.28 -8.24 11.46
CA LEU A 228 5.53 -7.51 12.70
C LEU A 228 5.33 -8.35 13.97
N THR A 229 4.61 -9.48 13.90
CA THR A 229 4.26 -10.33 15.07
C THR A 229 5.48 -10.70 15.92
N ASP A 230 6.60 -11.03 15.28
CA ASP A 230 7.84 -11.49 15.94
C ASP A 230 8.88 -10.37 16.14
N GLN A 231 8.54 -9.12 15.83
CA GLN A 231 9.52 -8.01 15.75
C GLN A 231 9.30 -6.93 16.81
N ARG A 232 8.74 -7.27 17.98
CA ARG A 232 8.37 -6.30 19.04
C ARG A 232 9.53 -5.39 19.46
N GLU A 233 10.74 -5.94 19.64
CA GLU A 233 11.94 -5.20 20.05
C GLU A 233 12.40 -4.15 19.01
N VAL A 234 12.13 -4.39 17.73
CA VAL A 234 12.60 -3.57 16.60
C VAL A 234 11.44 -3.13 15.71
N ALA A 235 10.23 -2.99 16.27
CA ALA A 235 9.00 -2.79 15.51
C ALA A 235 9.02 -1.51 14.66
N GLY A 236 9.69 -0.45 15.13
CA GLY A 236 9.89 0.79 14.38
C GLY A 236 10.73 0.56 13.12
N THR A 237 11.92 -0.05 13.26
CA THR A 237 12.81 -0.40 12.14
C THR A 237 12.14 -1.37 11.17
N ALA A 238 11.41 -2.36 11.69
CA ALA A 238 10.66 -3.32 10.89
C ALA A 238 9.55 -2.63 10.06
N SER A 239 8.78 -1.74 10.68
CA SER A 239 7.72 -0.99 9.99
C SER A 239 8.29 -0.04 8.94
N ALA A 240 9.40 0.63 9.24
CA ALA A 240 10.11 1.49 8.30
C ALA A 240 10.63 0.69 7.09
N LEU A 241 11.19 -0.50 7.31
CA LEU A 241 11.65 -1.38 6.23
C LEU A 241 10.49 -1.89 5.36
N ILE A 242 9.40 -2.35 5.99
CA ILE A 242 8.19 -2.80 5.28
C ILE A 242 7.63 -1.66 4.42
N GLY A 243 7.40 -0.49 5.02
CA GLY A 243 6.83 0.67 4.34
C GLY A 243 7.75 1.20 3.24
N GLY A 244 9.05 1.36 3.53
CA GLY A 244 10.06 1.79 2.57
C GLY A 244 10.11 0.86 1.36
N PHE A 245 10.18 -0.46 1.58
CA PHE A 245 10.18 -1.43 0.50
C PHE A 245 8.88 -1.39 -0.33
N GLN A 246 7.73 -1.30 0.33
CA GLN A 246 6.42 -1.17 -0.33
C GLN A 246 6.33 0.07 -1.24
N PHE A 247 6.84 1.21 -0.79
CA PHE A 247 6.86 2.43 -1.58
C PHE A 247 7.90 2.38 -2.70
N THR A 248 9.06 1.73 -2.49
CA THR A 248 10.03 1.47 -3.55
C THR A 248 9.43 0.61 -4.66
N CYS A 249 8.74 -0.48 -4.31
CA CYS A 249 8.01 -1.31 -5.26
C CYS A 249 6.93 -0.53 -6.02
N ALA A 250 6.16 0.31 -5.31
CA ALA A 250 5.16 1.18 -5.92
C ALA A 250 5.77 2.19 -6.91
N ALA A 251 6.87 2.84 -6.52
CA ALA A 251 7.57 3.81 -7.34
C ALA A 251 8.21 3.18 -8.58
N ALA A 252 8.69 1.94 -8.48
CA ALA A 252 9.26 1.20 -9.61
C ALA A 252 8.17 0.67 -10.57
N ALA A 253 6.96 0.39 -10.09
CA ALA A 253 5.91 -0.22 -10.91
C ALA A 253 5.52 0.63 -12.13
N ALA A 254 5.39 1.96 -11.97
CA ALA A 254 4.97 2.85 -13.05
C ALA A 254 6.00 2.96 -14.20
N PRO A 255 7.31 3.18 -13.94
CA PRO A 255 8.32 3.11 -14.99
C PRO A 255 8.39 1.74 -15.67
N VAL A 256 8.30 0.64 -14.90
CA VAL A 256 8.41 -0.71 -15.46
C VAL A 256 7.22 -1.02 -16.36
N VAL A 257 5.99 -0.69 -15.96
CA VAL A 257 4.81 -0.90 -16.82
C VAL A 257 4.86 -0.01 -18.07
N GLY A 258 5.46 1.19 -17.96
CA GLY A 258 5.73 2.06 -19.09
C GLY A 258 6.73 1.48 -20.09
N LEU A 259 7.83 0.88 -19.60
CA LEU A 259 8.81 0.18 -20.44
C LEU A 259 8.22 -1.06 -21.12
N LEU A 260 7.23 -1.69 -20.50
CA LEU A 260 6.50 -2.82 -21.06
C LEU A 260 5.42 -2.40 -22.09
N GLY A 261 5.18 -1.10 -22.29
CA GLY A 261 4.31 -0.57 -23.35
C GLY A 261 3.03 0.11 -22.87
N ASN A 262 2.76 0.18 -21.55
CA ASN A 262 1.51 0.74 -21.00
C ASN A 262 0.21 0.12 -21.57
N ASP A 263 0.29 -1.09 -22.09
CA ASP A 263 -0.85 -1.81 -22.67
C ASP A 263 -1.49 -2.81 -21.68
N ALA A 264 -2.60 -3.41 -22.09
CA ALA A 264 -3.28 -4.44 -21.31
C ALA A 264 -2.33 -5.61 -20.93
N LEU A 265 -1.42 -5.99 -21.82
CA LEU A 265 -0.47 -7.08 -21.59
C LEU A 265 0.61 -6.71 -20.57
N ALA A 266 1.12 -5.48 -20.59
CA ALA A 266 2.06 -4.95 -19.60
C ALA A 266 1.45 -4.98 -18.20
N VAL A 267 0.20 -4.51 -18.08
CA VAL A 267 -0.55 -4.54 -16.81
C VAL A 267 -0.78 -5.98 -16.35
N ALA A 268 -1.23 -6.86 -17.26
CA ALA A 268 -1.48 -8.26 -16.95
C ALA A 268 -0.20 -8.97 -16.49
N SER A 269 0.91 -8.73 -17.17
CA SER A 269 2.22 -9.35 -16.86
C SER A 269 2.74 -8.87 -15.51
N MET A 270 2.64 -7.58 -15.21
CA MET A 270 3.06 -7.01 -13.94
C MET A 270 2.19 -7.52 -12.78
N MET A 271 0.88 -7.45 -12.92
CA MET A 271 -0.06 -7.88 -11.87
C MET A 271 -0.02 -9.39 -11.67
N GLY A 272 -0.01 -10.17 -12.75
CA GLY A 272 0.06 -11.63 -12.73
C GLY A 272 1.39 -12.14 -12.21
N GLY A 273 2.50 -11.53 -12.64
CA GLY A 273 3.84 -11.84 -12.13
C GLY A 273 3.98 -11.55 -10.64
N ALA A 274 3.49 -10.39 -10.18
CA ALA A 274 3.47 -10.05 -8.76
C ALA A 274 2.63 -11.04 -7.93
N ALA A 275 1.45 -11.41 -8.42
CA ALA A 275 0.59 -12.41 -7.77
C ALA A 275 1.27 -13.79 -7.69
N ALA A 276 1.93 -14.23 -8.77
CA ALA A 276 2.67 -15.49 -8.81
C ALA A 276 3.85 -15.49 -7.82
N VAL A 277 4.65 -14.42 -7.79
CA VAL A 277 5.76 -14.25 -6.84
C VAL A 277 5.24 -14.28 -5.40
N ALA A 278 4.17 -13.55 -5.10
CA ALA A 278 3.58 -13.54 -3.76
C ALA A 278 3.10 -14.93 -3.33
N ALA A 279 2.43 -15.67 -4.23
CA ALA A 279 2.00 -17.04 -3.96
C ALA A 279 3.20 -17.96 -3.67
N LEU A 280 4.22 -17.96 -4.53
CA LEU A 280 5.43 -18.77 -4.37
C LEU A 280 6.13 -18.51 -3.03
N LEU A 281 6.25 -17.24 -2.64
CA LEU A 281 6.87 -16.84 -1.37
C LEU A 281 6.09 -17.33 -0.14
N VAL A 282 4.76 -17.33 -0.21
CA VAL A 282 3.91 -17.85 0.88
C VAL A 282 3.93 -19.37 0.98
N PHE A 283 4.10 -20.09 -0.15
CA PHE A 283 4.27 -21.54 -0.13
C PHE A 283 5.68 -21.97 0.30
N ALA A 284 6.70 -21.19 -0.04
CA ALA A 284 8.06 -21.38 0.44
C ALA A 284 8.19 -21.17 1.96
N ASP A 285 7.21 -20.52 2.60
CA ASP A 285 7.22 -20.32 4.04
C ASP A 285 6.85 -21.60 4.83
N ARG A 286 7.88 -22.25 5.39
CA ARG A 286 7.81 -23.56 6.07
C ARG A 286 7.39 -23.50 7.54
N ARG A 287 7.28 -22.32 8.18
CA ARG A 287 6.91 -22.24 9.62
C ARG A 287 5.53 -22.81 9.84
N ARG A 288 5.35 -23.91 10.59
CA ARG A 288 4.06 -24.61 10.73
C ARG A 288 3.00 -23.87 11.58
N ARG A 289 3.38 -22.87 12.38
CA ARG A 289 2.45 -22.11 13.24
C ARG A 289 2.71 -20.61 13.11
N LEU A 290 1.69 -19.85 12.70
CA LEU A 290 1.57 -18.46 13.14
C LEU A 290 1.01 -18.52 14.57
N PRO A 291 1.45 -17.68 15.50
CA PRO A 291 0.81 -17.60 16.81
C PRO A 291 -0.68 -17.34 16.59
N ASN A 292 -1.53 -18.25 17.07
CA ASN A 292 -2.95 -17.97 17.16
C ASN A 292 -3.08 -16.73 18.05
N ARG A 293 -3.82 -15.71 17.60
CA ARG A 293 -4.01 -14.46 18.33
C ARG A 293 -4.93 -14.61 19.56
N ASN A 294 -5.01 -15.82 20.12
CA ASN A 294 -5.87 -16.27 21.20
C ASN A 294 -5.07 -17.19 22.14
N GLU A 295 -4.00 -16.66 22.74
CA GLU A 295 -3.45 -17.10 24.03
C GLU A 295 -2.96 -15.85 24.76
#